data_AF-M8E789-F1
#
_entry.id   AF-M8E789-F1
#
_cell.length_a   1.000
_cell.length_b   1.000
_cell.length_c   1.000
_cell.angle_alpha   90.00
_cell.angle_beta   90.00
_cell.angle_gamma   90.00
#
_symmetry.space_group_name_H-M   'P 1'
#
loop_
_entity.id
_entity.type
_entity.pdbx_description
1 polymer ?
#
loop_
_entity_poly.entity_id
_entity_poly.type
_entity_poly.pdbx_seq_one_letter_code
_entity_poly.pdbx_strand_id
1 'polypeptide(L)'
;MRYLILQEQTGLRFVAMPESHMYQLVALLKRLQKEIDKLTIAERPQLPTVIAECAELELLSDAFQTEDGLAYVSRLESHFSSLQETVYPLISLLTEIRALQAQLEFLLEDE
;
A
#
# COMPACT_ATOMS: atom_id res chain seq x y z
N MET A 1 -16.73 -3.13 2.48
CA MET A 1 -15.26 -3.24 2.64
C MET A 1 -14.75 -4.40 1.82
N ARG A 2 -13.47 -4.35 1.44
CA ARG A 2 -12.75 -5.48 0.84
C ARG A 2 -11.43 -5.66 1.55
N TYR A 3 -10.89 -6.88 1.50
CA TYR A 3 -9.65 -7.25 2.16
C TYR A 3 -8.60 -7.65 1.13
N LEU A 4 -7.44 -7.00 1.20
CA LEU A 4 -6.28 -7.31 0.39
C LEU A 4 -5.32 -8.18 1.18
N ILE A 5 -4.87 -9.27 0.58
CA ILE A 5 -3.87 -10.17 1.15
C ILE A 5 -2.54 -9.91 0.44
N LEU A 6 -1.55 -9.56 1.25
CA LEU A 6 -0.20 -9.20 0.84
C LEU A 6 0.79 -10.19 1.41
N GLN A 7 1.74 -10.63 0.59
CA GLN A 7 2.90 -11.41 1.03
C GLN A 7 4.07 -10.47 1.26
N GLU A 8 4.48 -10.34 2.51
CA GLU A 8 5.72 -9.69 2.95
C GLU A 8 6.86 -10.73 3.01
N GLN A 9 8.09 -10.31 3.32
CA GLN A 9 9.21 -11.26 3.43
C GLN A 9 9.03 -12.30 4.54
N THR A 10 8.42 -11.89 5.66
CA THR A 10 8.35 -12.71 6.88
C THR A 10 6.93 -13.15 7.23
N GLY A 11 5.94 -12.91 6.35
CA GLY A 11 4.57 -13.31 6.62
C GLY A 11 3.54 -12.67 5.70
N LEU A 12 2.27 -12.83 6.09
CA LEU A 12 1.13 -12.21 5.42
C LEU A 12 0.72 -10.91 6.11
N ARG A 13 0.23 -9.97 5.33
CA ARG A 13 -0.44 -8.76 5.79
C ARG A 13 -1.83 -8.68 5.18
N PHE A 14 -2.78 -8.21 5.98
CA PHE A 14 -4.18 -8.08 5.60
C PHE A 14 -4.56 -6.61 5.69
N VAL A 15 -5.01 -6.01 4.59
CA VAL A 15 -5.41 -4.60 4.53
C VAL A 15 -6.91 -4.52 4.25
N ALA A 16 -7.65 -3.89 5.15
CA ALA A 16 -9.06 -3.58 4.95
C ALA A 16 -9.18 -2.23 4.21
N MET A 17 -9.96 -2.20 3.13
CA MET A 17 -10.13 -0.99 2.31
C MET A 17 -11.60 -0.81 1.90
N PRO A 18 -12.08 0.43 1.75
CA PRO A 18 -13.32 0.72 1.04
C PRO A 18 -13.34 0.08 -0.34
N GLU A 19 -14.48 -0.51 -0.71
CA GLU A 19 -14.63 -1.21 -1.98
C GLU A 19 -14.31 -0.31 -3.17
N SER A 20 -14.73 0.96 -3.09
CA SER A 20 -14.46 2.01 -4.09
C SER A 20 -12.97 2.29 -4.29
N HIS A 21 -12.12 2.03 -3.30
CA HIS A 21 -10.69 2.38 -3.31
C HIS A 21 -9.77 1.16 -3.42
N MET A 22 -10.28 -0.06 -3.27
CA MET A 22 -9.48 -1.28 -3.32
C MET A 22 -8.74 -1.44 -4.66
N TYR A 23 -9.41 -1.18 -5.79
CA TYR A 23 -8.78 -1.24 -7.10
C TYR A 23 -7.61 -0.26 -7.22
N GLN A 24 -7.73 0.93 -6.64
CA GLN A 24 -6.67 1.95 -6.67
C GLN A 24 -5.46 1.51 -5.86
N LEU A 25 -5.66 0.89 -4.68
CA LEU A 25 -4.56 0.31 -3.91
C LEU A 25 -3.84 -0.79 -4.69
N VAL A 26 -4.58 -1.71 -5.31
CA VAL A 26 -3.99 -2.79 -6.13
C VAL A 26 -3.21 -2.24 -7.31
N ALA A 27 -3.75 -1.23 -8.01
CA ALA A 27 -3.07 -0.57 -9.11
C ALA A 27 -1.79 0.13 -8.66
N LEU A 28 -1.83 0.84 -7.53
CA LEU A 28 -0.69 1.50 -6.91
C LEU A 28 0.42 0.49 -6.57
N LEU A 29 0.10 -0.62 -5.90
CA LEU A 29 1.10 -1.64 -5.54
C LEU A 29 1.75 -2.28 -6.76
N LYS A 30 0.97 -2.59 -7.81
CA LYS A 30 1.51 -3.08 -9.09
C LYS A 30 2.41 -2.06 -9.76
N ARG A 31 2.06 -0.77 -9.69
CA ARG A 31 2.88 0.33 -10.23
C ARG A 31 4.20 0.44 -9.48
N LEU A 32 4.16 0.44 -8.15
CA LEU A 32 5.32 0.47 -7.28
C LEU A 32 6.27 -0.69 -7.62
N GLN A 33 5.75 -1.93 -7.72
CA GLN A 33 6.54 -3.11 -8.06
C GLN A 33 7.26 -2.97 -9.41
N LYS A 34 6.61 -2.37 -10.42
CA LYS A 34 7.18 -2.18 -11.76
C LYS A 34 8.26 -1.10 -11.82
N GLU A 35 8.14 -0.09 -10.97
CA GLU A 35 9.02 1.09 -11.00
C GLU A 35 10.14 1.00 -9.96
N ILE A 36 10.03 0.13 -8.94
CA ILE A 36 11.02 0.02 -7.87
C ILE A 36 12.42 -0.34 -8.38
N ASP A 37 12.50 -1.21 -9.39
CA ASP A 37 13.76 -1.62 -9.99
C ASP A 37 14.47 -0.49 -10.76
N LYS A 38 13.76 0.60 -11.05
CA LYS A 38 14.31 1.78 -11.71
C LYS A 38 14.92 2.78 -10.72
N LEU A 39 14.75 2.58 -9.41
CA LEU A 39 15.39 3.42 -8.41
C LEU A 39 16.89 3.14 -8.36
N THR A 40 17.67 4.21 -8.22
CA THR A 40 19.14 4.20 -8.19
C THR A 40 19.72 4.09 -6.78
N ILE A 41 18.88 4.13 -5.75
CA ILE A 41 19.27 3.91 -4.36
C ILE A 41 19.87 2.53 -4.14
N ALA A 42 20.88 2.47 -3.24
CA ALA A 42 21.58 1.24 -2.90
C ALA A 42 20.65 0.23 -2.19
N GLU A 43 19.80 0.71 -1.29
CA GLU A 43 18.83 -0.09 -0.55
C GLU A 43 17.42 0.24 -1.04
N ARG A 44 16.88 -0.59 -1.92
CA ARG A 44 15.51 -0.44 -2.41
C ARG A 44 14.52 -0.96 -1.35
N PRO A 45 13.40 -0.27 -1.15
CA PRO A 45 12.36 -0.75 -0.27
C PRO A 45 11.81 -2.06 -0.82
N GLN A 46 11.57 -3.00 0.08
CA GLN A 46 10.93 -4.26 -0.27
C GLN A 46 9.42 -4.03 -0.30
N LEU A 47 8.82 -4.36 -1.43
CA LEU A 47 7.38 -4.24 -1.62
C LEU A 47 6.71 -5.59 -1.43
N PRO A 48 5.54 -5.62 -0.79
CA PRO A 48 4.78 -6.85 -0.70
C PRO A 48 4.25 -7.26 -2.08
N THR A 49 4.07 -8.57 -2.25
CA THR A 49 3.37 -9.10 -3.42
C THR A 49 1.87 -9.15 -3.14
N VAL A 50 1.07 -8.65 -4.07
CA VAL A 50 -0.39 -8.79 -4.03
C VAL A 50 -0.77 -10.24 -4.32
N ILE A 51 -1.41 -10.90 -3.36
CA ILE A 51 -1.78 -12.33 -3.46
C ILE A 51 -3.24 -12.49 -3.86
N ALA A 52 -4.15 -11.85 -3.11
CA ALA A 52 -5.58 -12.04 -3.30
C ALA A 52 -6.37 -10.84 -2.76
N GLU A 53 -7.61 -10.75 -3.21
CA GLU A 53 -8.57 -9.73 -2.81
C GLU A 53 -9.91 -10.43 -2.57
N CYS A 54 -10.52 -10.24 -1.40
CA CYS A 54 -11.74 -10.93 -1.01
C CYS A 54 -12.75 -9.98 -0.35
N ALA A 55 -14.03 -10.36 -0.42
CA ALA A 55 -15.11 -9.56 0.17
C ALA A 55 -15.21 -9.79 1.70
N GLU A 56 -14.95 -11.01 2.14
CA GLU A 56 -15.05 -11.42 3.54
C GLU A 56 -13.75 -12.10 3.97
N LEU A 57 -13.28 -11.78 5.17
CA LEU A 57 -12.07 -12.34 5.76
C LEU A 57 -12.33 -12.60 7.25
N GLU A 58 -12.03 -13.82 7.67
CA GLU A 58 -12.01 -14.22 9.08
C GLU A 58 -10.60 -14.68 9.44
N LEU A 59 -9.97 -13.99 10.40
CA LEU A 59 -8.65 -14.34 10.93
C LEU A 59 -8.84 -15.21 12.18
N LEU A 60 -8.46 -16.49 12.09
CA LEU A 60 -8.57 -17.44 13.20
C LEU A 60 -7.37 -17.43 14.14
N SER A 61 -6.29 -16.73 13.76
CA SER A 61 -5.05 -16.65 14.54
C SER A 61 -4.86 -15.23 15.06
N ASP A 62 -4.62 -15.11 16.37
CA ASP A 62 -4.34 -13.84 17.04
C ASP A 62 -3.00 -13.21 16.62
N ALA A 63 -2.17 -13.95 15.88
CA ALA A 63 -0.90 -13.46 15.36
C ALA A 63 -1.08 -12.45 14.20
N PHE A 64 -2.29 -12.34 13.65
CA PHE A 64 -2.60 -11.45 12.53
C PHE A 64 -3.72 -10.49 12.89
N GLN A 65 -3.66 -9.29 12.32
CA GLN A 65 -4.71 -8.29 12.41
C GLN A 65 -4.91 -7.66 11.04
N THR A 66 -6.13 -7.19 10.80
CA THR A 66 -6.43 -6.34 9.65
C THR A 66 -5.91 -4.94 9.92
N GLU A 67 -5.08 -4.44 9.01
CA GLU A 67 -4.62 -3.06 8.98
C GLU A 67 -5.61 -2.19 8.20
N ASP A 68 -5.92 -1.01 8.71
CA ASP A 68 -6.74 -0.04 7.99
C ASP A 68 -6.03 0.46 6.71
N GLY A 69 -6.81 0.70 5.66
CA GLY A 69 -6.30 1.07 4.35
C GLY A 69 -5.57 2.42 4.35
N LEU A 70 -6.09 3.42 5.08
CA LEU A 70 -5.42 4.71 5.21
C LEU A 70 -4.12 4.54 6.01
N ALA A 71 -4.15 3.81 7.13
CA ALA A 71 -2.95 3.52 7.92
C ALA A 71 -1.86 2.83 7.08
N TYR A 72 -2.24 1.85 6.25
CA TYR A 72 -1.32 1.18 5.33
C TYR A 72 -0.70 2.16 4.32
N VAL A 73 -1.52 3.00 3.68
CA VAL A 73 -1.06 3.97 2.67
C VAL A 73 -0.17 5.05 3.31
N SER A 74 -0.49 5.54 4.51
CA SER A 74 0.35 6.50 5.23
C SER A 74 1.71 5.90 5.61
N ARG A 75 1.77 4.63 6.02
CA ARG A 75 3.06 3.96 6.26
C ARG A 75 3.87 3.83 4.97
N LEU A 76 3.21 3.53 3.86
CA LEU A 76 3.84 3.44 2.54
C LEU A 76 4.40 4.80 2.10
N GLU A 77 3.65 5.89 2.30
CA GLU A 77 4.12 7.26 2.06
C GLU A 77 5.37 7.56 2.89
N SER A 78 5.30 7.32 4.20
CA SER A 78 6.41 7.61 5.12
C SER A 78 7.67 6.83 4.74
N HIS A 79 7.51 5.58 4.32
CA HIS A 79 8.62 4.76 3.85
C HIS A 79 9.24 5.35 2.57
N PHE A 80 8.43 5.67 1.56
CA PHE A 80 8.93 6.21 0.29
C PHE A 80 9.50 7.63 0.42
N SER A 81 8.95 8.46 1.30
CA SER A 81 9.41 9.84 1.52
C SER A 81 10.73 9.90 2.30
N SER A 82 11.07 8.84 3.04
CA SER A 82 12.36 8.69 3.72
C SER A 82 13.52 8.32 2.78
N LEU A 83 13.22 7.87 1.55
CA LEU A 83 14.24 7.48 0.58
C LEU A 83 15.01 8.71 0.08
N GLN A 84 16.34 8.69 0.20
CA GLN A 84 17.20 9.77 -0.28
C GLN A 84 17.41 9.66 -1.80
N GLU A 85 16.37 9.94 -2.57
CA GLU A 85 16.38 9.85 -4.02
C GLU A 85 15.67 11.06 -4.61
N THR A 86 16.26 11.64 -5.65
CA THR A 86 15.70 12.83 -6.33
C THR A 86 15.31 12.53 -7.78
N VAL A 87 15.47 11.29 -8.23
CA VAL A 87 15.08 10.91 -9.58
C VAL A 87 13.56 10.86 -9.77
N TYR A 88 13.15 11.14 -11.00
CA TYR A 88 11.77 11.23 -11.45
C TYR A 88 10.87 10.03 -11.03
N PRO A 89 11.32 8.76 -11.09
CA PRO A 89 10.50 7.63 -10.64
C PRO A 89 10.01 7.77 -9.20
N LEU A 90 10.85 8.17 -8.24
CA LEU A 90 10.41 8.31 -6.85
C LEU A 90 9.36 9.41 -6.70
N ILE A 91 9.56 10.56 -7.36
CA ILE A 91 8.62 11.69 -7.30
C ILE A 91 7.25 11.28 -7.86
N SER A 92 7.23 10.56 -8.97
CA SER A 92 5.99 10.01 -9.56
C SER A 92 5.29 9.07 -8.59
N LEU A 93 6.02 8.12 -8.00
CA LEU A 93 5.46 7.15 -7.06
C LEU A 93 4.91 7.82 -5.80
N LEU A 94 5.64 8.77 -5.22
CA LEU A 94 5.17 9.55 -4.06
C LEU A 94 3.91 10.35 -4.37
N THR A 95 3.81 10.91 -5.57
CA THR A 95 2.62 11.65 -6.01
C THR A 95 1.41 10.73 -6.07
N GLU A 96 1.56 9.52 -6.63
CA GLU A 96 0.48 8.53 -6.70
C GLU A 96 0.06 8.02 -5.31
N ILE A 97 1.02 7.77 -4.41
CA ILE A 97 0.75 7.36 -3.01
C ILE A 97 -0.07 8.45 -2.31
N ARG A 98 0.39 9.71 -2.35
CA ARG A 98 -0.27 10.83 -1.68
C ARG A 98 -1.65 11.14 -2.26
N ALA A 99 -1.84 10.92 -3.56
CA ALA A 99 -3.16 11.09 -4.18
C ALA A 99 -4.17 10.08 -3.63
N LEU A 100 -3.79 8.81 -3.47
CA LEU A 100 -4.66 7.80 -2.84
C LEU A 100 -4.87 8.11 -1.35
N GLN A 101 -3.82 8.53 -0.65
CA GLN A 101 -3.93 8.92 0.76
C GLN A 101 -4.96 10.03 0.98
N ALA A 102 -4.88 11.12 0.20
CA ALA A 102 -5.81 12.25 0.32
C ALA A 102 -7.26 11.85 0.01
N GLN A 103 -7.49 10.91 -0.91
CA GLN A 103 -8.83 10.38 -1.18
C GLN A 103 -9.40 9.62 0.01
N LEU A 104 -8.57 8.84 0.70
CA LEU A 104 -8.98 8.10 1.89
C LEU A 104 -9.18 9.02 3.10
N GLU A 105 -8.33 10.04 3.26
CA GLU A 105 -8.50 11.08 4.30
C GLU A 105 -9.82 11.83 4.12
N PHE A 106 -10.13 12.26 2.89
CA PHE A 106 -11.41 12.91 2.57
C PHE A 106 -12.61 12.00 2.85
N LEU A 107 -12.53 10.72 2.49
CA LEU A 107 -13.59 9.75 2.77
C LEU A 107 -13.84 9.59 4.27
N LEU A 108 -12.77 9.60 5.09
CA LEU A 108 -12.87 9.47 6.55
C LEU A 108 -13.42 10.75 7.21
N GLU A 109 -13.18 11.93 6.62
CA GLU A 109 -13.78 13.18 7.07
C GLU A 109 -15.29 13.29 6.75
N ASP A 110 -15.75 12.62 5.69
CA ASP A 110 -17.15 12.59 5.24
C ASP A 110 -18.01 11.55 6.00
N GLU A 111 -17.41 10.63 6.77
CA GLU A 111 -18.08 9.60 7.60
C GLU A 111 -18.35 10.05 9.05
#